data_AF-A0A844MPR0-F1
#
_entry.id   AF-A0A844MPR0-F1
#
_cell.length_a   1.000
_cell.length_b   1.000
_cell.length_c   1.000
_cell.angle_alpha   90.00
_cell.angle_beta   90.00
_cell.angle_gamma   90.00
#
_symmetry.space_group_name_H-M   'P 1'
#
loop_
_entity.id
_entity.type
_entity.pdbx_description
1 polymer ?
#
loop_
_entity_poly.entity_id
_entity_poly.type
_entity_poly.pdbx_seq_one_letter_code
_entity_poly.pdbx_strand_id
1 'polypeptide(L)'
;MFFEAQPANTPKTYRHMNGYGSHTFSLINAQGERVWCKFHFKTIQGIENFTAEEAIRVKGEDPDHATRDLFEAIARGDYPKWRVCIQVMTEEQAVRYQDNPFDPALDLGNVKADRYDHRAENDDYTQAGDLYRLMTPD
;
A
#
# COMPACT_ATOMS: atom_id res chain seq x y z
N MET A 1 -10.96 11.39 -2.02
CA MET A 1 -10.90 9.91 -2.00
C MET A 1 -9.49 9.54 -1.55
N PHE A 2 -9.32 9.03 -0.32
CA PHE A 2 -7.99 8.77 0.27
C PHE A 2 -7.31 7.50 -0.29
N PHE A 3 -8.05 6.72 -1.08
CA PHE A 3 -7.59 5.47 -1.66
C PHE A 3 -7.62 5.59 -3.18
N GLU A 4 -6.44 5.67 -3.80
CA GLU A 4 -6.27 5.62 -5.24
C GLU A 4 -5.82 4.20 -5.62
N ALA A 5 -6.71 3.40 -6.20
CA ALA A 5 -6.38 2.06 -6.67
C ALA A 5 -6.06 2.07 -8.17
N GLN A 6 -5.28 1.09 -8.63
CA GLN A 6 -5.16 0.82 -10.06
C GLN A 6 -6.40 0.07 -10.58
N PRO A 7 -6.89 0.32 -11.82
CA PRO A 7 -8.15 -0.23 -12.29
C PRO A 7 -8.18 -1.75 -12.52
N ALA A 8 -7.03 -2.38 -12.76
CA ALA A 8 -6.94 -3.81 -13.11
C ALA A 8 -5.77 -4.49 -12.38
N ASN A 9 -5.95 -5.77 -12.04
CA ASN A 9 -5.01 -6.57 -11.24
C ASN A 9 -4.26 -7.62 -12.09
N THR A 10 -4.11 -7.36 -13.39
CA THR A 10 -3.45 -8.25 -14.37
C THR A 10 -2.38 -7.50 -15.16
N PRO A 11 -1.37 -6.92 -14.49
CA PRO A 11 -0.34 -6.12 -15.17
C PRO A 11 0.46 -6.98 -16.15
N LYS A 12 0.77 -6.42 -17.33
CA LYS A 12 1.53 -7.16 -18.36
C LYS A 12 2.96 -7.48 -17.95
N THR A 13 3.57 -6.60 -17.16
CA THR A 13 4.95 -6.72 -16.67
C THR A 13 5.08 -5.92 -15.37
N TYR A 14 6.16 -6.14 -14.61
CA TYR A 14 6.43 -5.35 -13.41
C TYR A 14 6.61 -3.85 -13.71
N ARG A 15 7.14 -3.49 -14.88
CA ARG A 15 7.47 -2.11 -15.25
C ARG A 15 6.23 -1.27 -15.59
N HIS A 16 5.11 -1.92 -15.90
CA HIS A 16 3.85 -1.27 -16.33
C HIS A 16 2.74 -1.32 -15.25
N MET A 17 3.13 -1.39 -13.97
CA MET A 17 2.22 -1.32 -12.84
C MET A 17 2.63 -0.26 -11.82
N ASN A 18 1.64 0.26 -11.10
CA ASN A 18 1.88 1.06 -9.90
C ASN A 18 2.20 0.14 -8.71
N GLY A 19 2.96 0.65 -7.76
CA GLY A 19 3.14 0.08 -6.43
C GLY A 19 2.42 0.90 -5.37
N TYR A 20 1.82 0.25 -4.38
CA TYR A 20 1.14 0.91 -3.27
C TYR A 20 1.61 0.28 -1.96
N GLY A 21 1.98 1.11 -0.98
CA GLY A 21 2.44 0.64 0.33
C GLY A 21 1.38 -0.08 1.15
N SER A 22 0.12 -0.05 0.70
CA SER A 22 -1.08 -0.61 1.34
C SER A 22 -1.43 0.06 2.68
N HIS A 23 -0.56 -0.10 3.66
CA HIS A 23 -0.73 0.41 5.02
C HIS A 23 -0.58 1.92 5.10
N THR A 24 -1.16 2.47 6.17
CA THR A 24 -0.92 3.84 6.59
C THR A 24 0.30 3.87 7.49
N PHE A 25 1.26 4.70 7.12
CA PHE A 25 2.48 4.95 7.89
C PHE A 25 2.37 6.29 8.60
N SER A 26 3.30 6.55 9.53
CA SER A 26 3.46 7.88 10.11
C SER A 26 4.88 8.38 9.88
N LEU A 27 4.99 9.66 9.50
CA LEU A 27 6.26 10.37 9.41
C LEU A 27 6.32 11.36 10.57
N ILE A 28 7.49 11.45 11.21
CA ILE A 28 7.75 12.36 12.33
C ILE A 28 8.90 13.28 11.90
N ASN A 29 8.71 14.59 11.99
CA ASN A 29 9.76 15.55 11.66
C ASN A 29 10.72 15.79 12.85
N ALA A 30 11.74 16.63 12.65
CA ALA A 30 12.73 16.94 13.68
C ALA A 30 12.15 17.65 14.92
N GLN A 31 10.96 18.24 14.80
CA GLN A 31 10.22 18.90 15.88
C GLN A 31 9.30 17.93 16.65
N GLY A 32 9.22 16.67 16.23
CA GLY A 32 8.33 15.66 16.82
C GLY A 32 6.89 15.71 16.29
N GLU A 33 6.61 16.51 15.26
CA GLU A 33 5.27 16.61 14.67
C GLU A 33 5.00 15.41 13.76
N ARG A 34 3.82 14.80 13.91
CA ARG A 34 3.42 13.60 13.17
C ARG A 34 2.49 13.95 12.01
N VAL A 35 2.71 13.30 10.87
CA VAL A 35 1.72 13.18 9.79
C VAL A 35 1.51 11.72 9.42
N TRP A 36 0.30 11.39 9.00
CA TRP A 36 -0.03 10.09 8.42
C TRP A 36 0.23 10.11 6.93
N CYS A 37 0.72 9.02 6.37
CA CYS A 37 1.00 8.95 4.95
C CYS A 37 0.73 7.57 4.32
N LYS A 38 0.51 7.59 3.00
CA LYS A 38 0.56 6.41 2.13
C LYS A 38 1.58 6.63 1.02
N PHE A 39 2.38 5.61 0.76
CA PHE A 39 3.41 5.60 -0.28
C PHE A 39 2.87 5.02 -1.58
N HIS A 40 2.96 5.79 -2.66
CA HIS A 40 2.57 5.37 -4.00
C HIS A 40 3.79 5.44 -4.93
N PHE A 41 4.04 4.37 -5.68
CA PHE A 41 5.06 4.30 -6.72
C PHE A 41 4.35 4.32 -8.06
N LYS A 42 4.38 5.45 -8.76
CA LYS A 42 3.67 5.62 -10.04
C LYS A 42 4.59 5.30 -11.20
N THR A 43 4.24 4.30 -12.01
CA THR A 43 5.05 3.92 -13.18
C THR A 43 5.14 5.09 -14.17
N ILE A 44 6.34 5.31 -14.72
CA ILE A 44 6.58 6.31 -15.78
C ILE A 44 6.47 5.67 -17.17
N GLN A 45 6.47 4.33 -17.25
CA GLN A 45 6.36 3.58 -18.51
C GLN A 45 4.92 3.55 -19.06
N GLY A 46 3.93 3.88 -18.23
CA GLY A 46 2.52 3.68 -18.54
C GLY A 46 1.97 2.40 -17.91
N ILE A 47 0.65 2.35 -17.73
CA ILE A 47 -0.03 1.18 -17.16
C ILE A 47 -0.51 0.29 -18.31
N GLU A 48 -0.13 -0.98 -18.27
CA GLU A 48 -0.58 -1.99 -19.23
C GLU A 48 -1.07 -3.23 -18.51
N ASN A 49 -2.25 -3.71 -18.91
CA ASN A 49 -2.86 -4.91 -18.36
C ASN A 49 -3.23 -5.89 -19.46
N PHE A 50 -3.20 -7.17 -19.13
CA PHE A 50 -3.77 -8.22 -19.97
C PHE A 50 -5.29 -8.22 -19.89
N THR A 51 -5.94 -8.62 -20.98
CA THR A 51 -7.31 -9.16 -20.89
C THR A 51 -7.31 -10.47 -20.10
N ALA A 52 -8.48 -10.92 -19.66
CA ALA A 52 -8.60 -12.21 -18.98
C ALA A 52 -8.10 -13.37 -19.86
N GLU A 53 -8.45 -13.37 -21.16
CA GLU A 53 -7.99 -14.42 -22.08
C GLU A 53 -6.46 -14.38 -22.28
N GLU A 54 -5.88 -13.18 -22.44
CA GLU A 54 -4.44 -13.01 -22.58
C GLU A 54 -3.69 -13.48 -21.34
N ALA A 55 -4.18 -13.14 -20.14
CA ALA A 55 -3.56 -13.53 -18.88
C ALA A 55 -3.55 -15.05 -18.71
N ILE A 56 -4.64 -15.74 -19.07
CA ILE A 56 -4.74 -17.20 -19.03
C ILE A 56 -3.75 -17.83 -20.00
N ARG A 57 -3.69 -17.34 -21.25
CA ARG A 57 -2.79 -17.86 -22.28
C ARG A 57 -1.33 -17.69 -21.88
N VAL A 58 -0.92 -16.47 -21.51
CA VAL A 58 0.47 -16.16 -21.14
C VAL A 58 0.91 -16.95 -19.91
N LYS A 59 0.04 -17.13 -18.92
CA LYS A 59 0.35 -17.95 -17.73
C LYS A 59 0.69 -19.41 -18.10
N GLY A 60 0.08 -19.96 -19.15
CA GLY A 60 0.36 -21.30 -19.64
C GLY A 60 1.59 -21.39 -20.55
N GLU A 61 1.81 -20.38 -21.39
CA GLU A 61 2.87 -20.38 -22.42
C GLU A 61 4.23 -19.87 -21.90
N ASP A 62 4.24 -18.79 -21.12
CA ASP A 62 5.46 -18.17 -20.57
C ASP A 62 5.19 -17.60 -19.17
N PRO A 63 5.19 -18.46 -18.12
CA PRO A 63 4.96 -18.02 -16.75
C PRO A 63 6.04 -17.04 -16.24
N ASP A 64 7.21 -17.02 -16.88
CA ASP A 64 8.35 -16.17 -16.51
C ASP A 64 8.40 -14.82 -17.25
N HIS A 65 7.43 -14.52 -18.11
CA HIS A 65 7.44 -13.35 -19.01
C HIS A 65 7.76 -12.02 -18.29
N ALA A 66 7.19 -11.77 -17.11
CA ALA A 66 7.37 -10.51 -16.38
C ALA A 66 8.79 -10.36 -15.81
N THR A 67 9.38 -11.45 -15.35
CA THR A 67 10.77 -11.49 -14.86
C THR A 67 11.73 -11.32 -16.03
N ARG A 68 11.48 -12.02 -17.15
CA ARG A 68 12.27 -11.91 -18.37
C ARG A 68 12.26 -10.49 -18.93
N ASP A 69 11.08 -9.87 -19.05
CA ASP A 69 10.95 -8.47 -19.48
C ASP A 69 11.80 -7.53 -18.63
N LEU A 70 11.73 -7.66 -17.30
CA LEU A 70 12.51 -6.81 -16.39
C LEU A 70 14.02 -7.00 -16.58
N PHE A 71 14.47 -8.26 -16.64
CA PHE A 71 15.88 -8.57 -16.83
C PHE A 71 16.41 -8.02 -18.16
N GLU A 72 15.69 -8.28 -19.25
CA GLU A 72 16.09 -7.83 -20.58
C GLU A 72 16.01 -6.30 -20.71
N ALA A 73 15.05 -5.64 -20.04
CA ALA A 73 14.95 -4.19 -19.99
C ALA A 73 16.17 -3.56 -19.35
N ILE A 74 16.62 -4.11 -18.21
CA ILE A 74 17.83 -3.66 -17.54
C ILE A 74 19.06 -3.92 -18.42
N ALA A 75 19.14 -5.10 -19.05
CA ALA A 75 20.27 -5.47 -19.90
C ALA A 75 20.42 -4.56 -21.14
N ARG A 76 19.32 -4.06 -21.70
CA ARG A 76 19.32 -3.13 -22.85
C ARG A 76 19.34 -1.65 -22.48
N GLY A 77 19.50 -1.31 -21.19
CA GLY A 77 19.55 0.08 -20.70
C GLY A 77 18.19 0.78 -20.62
N ASP A 78 17.09 0.06 -20.82
CA ASP A 78 15.71 0.53 -20.66
C ASP A 78 15.27 0.40 -19.20
N TYR A 79 15.91 1.17 -18.32
CA TYR A 79 15.69 1.07 -16.87
C TYR A 79 14.27 1.51 -16.50
N PRO A 80 13.50 0.68 -15.78
CA PRO A 80 12.20 1.10 -15.32
C PRO A 80 12.30 2.17 -14.23
N LYS A 81 11.35 3.09 -14.25
CA LYS A 81 11.26 4.24 -13.37
C LYS A 81 9.88 4.34 -12.78
N TRP A 82 9.86 4.72 -11.50
CA TRP A 82 8.66 5.10 -10.79
C TRP A 82 8.87 6.45 -10.15
N ARG A 83 7.83 7.29 -10.20
CA ARG A 83 7.75 8.49 -9.37
C ARG A 83 7.27 8.07 -7.98
N VAL A 84 8.08 8.37 -6.97
CA VAL A 84 7.68 8.19 -5.57
C VAL A 84 6.78 9.36 -5.19
N CYS A 85 5.54 9.04 -4.83
CA CYS A 85 4.54 9.98 -4.35
C CYS A 85 4.15 9.61 -2.92
N ILE A 86 3.92 10.62 -2.09
CA ILE A 86 3.33 10.45 -0.77
C ILE A 86 2.00 11.19 -0.72
N GLN A 87 0.96 10.51 -0.25
CA GLN A 87 -0.26 11.15 0.16
C GLN A 87 -0.18 11.37 1.67
N VAL A 88 -0.37 12.60 2.12
CA VAL A 88 -0.18 12.99 3.53
C VAL A 88 -1.48 13.50 4.13
N MET A 89 -1.64 13.29 5.43
CA MET A 89 -2.76 13.76 6.22
C MET A 89 -2.29 14.15 7.62
N THR A 90 -2.70 15.32 8.10
CA THR A 90 -2.40 15.73 9.48
C THR A 90 -3.22 14.94 10.48
N GLU A 91 -2.86 15.01 11.75
CA GLU A 91 -3.60 14.34 12.82
C GLU A 91 -5.03 14.89 12.94
N GLU A 92 -5.22 16.21 12.80
CA GLU A 92 -6.54 16.85 12.83
C GLU A 92 -7.41 16.44 11.63
N GLN A 93 -6.79 16.26 10.46
CA GLN A 93 -7.49 15.76 9.27
C GLN A 93 -7.90 14.30 9.46
N ALA A 94 -7.05 13.46 10.06
CA ALA A 94 -7.35 12.05 10.31
C ALA A 94 -8.55 11.88 11.25
N VAL A 95 -8.63 12.68 12.33
CA VAL A 95 -9.76 12.67 13.28
C VAL A 95 -11.08 13.07 12.61
N ARG A 96 -11.03 13.95 11.60
CA ARG A 96 -12.21 14.44 10.88
C ARG A 96 -12.59 13.58 9.67
N TYR A 97 -11.76 12.61 9.32
CA TYR A 97 -11.98 11.77 8.14
C TYR A 97 -13.06 10.72 8.45
N GLN A 98 -14.12 10.70 7.63
CA GLN A 98 -15.32 9.88 7.89
C GLN A 98 -15.08 8.37 7.71
N ASP A 99 -14.13 8.01 6.85
CA ASP A 99 -13.65 6.64 6.71
C ASP A 99 -12.43 6.44 7.59
N ASN A 100 -12.27 5.27 8.22
CA ASN A 100 -11.04 4.98 8.96
C ASN A 100 -9.85 4.94 7.97
N PRO A 101 -8.85 5.84 8.08
CA PRO A 101 -7.73 5.88 7.15
C PRO A 101 -6.72 4.75 7.41
N PHE A 102 -6.86 4.00 8.50
CA PHE A 102 -5.89 3.01 8.97
C PHE A 102 -6.14 1.59 8.42
N ASP A 103 -7.31 1.31 7.81
CA ASP A 103 -7.66 -0.01 7.30
C ASP A 103 -8.44 0.09 5.96
N PRO A 104 -8.03 -0.61 4.88
CA PRO A 104 -8.84 -0.70 3.67
C PRO A 104 -10.10 -1.58 3.90
N ALA A 105 -11.25 -0.94 4.09
CA ALA A 105 -12.53 -1.63 4.19
C ALA A 105 -12.96 -2.27 2.85
N LEU A 106 -13.56 -3.47 2.90
CA LEU A 106 -14.12 -4.16 1.73
C LEU A 106 -15.62 -3.86 1.61
N ASP A 107 -16.04 -3.25 0.51
CA ASP A 107 -17.46 -2.96 0.25
C ASP A 107 -18.15 -4.20 -0.35
N LEU A 108 -19.17 -4.74 0.33
CA LEU A 108 -19.99 -5.88 -0.12
C LEU A 108 -21.36 -5.43 -0.64
N GLY A 109 -21.58 -4.13 -0.86
CA GLY A 109 -22.78 -3.56 -1.49
C GLY A 109 -23.92 -3.26 -0.51
N ASN A 110 -24.30 -4.19 0.35
CA ASN A 110 -25.29 -3.98 1.42
C ASN A 110 -24.67 -3.84 2.82
N VAL A 111 -23.39 -4.21 2.95
CA VAL A 111 -22.60 -4.13 4.18
C VAL A 111 -21.19 -3.73 3.78
N LYS A 112 -20.64 -2.72 4.47
CA LYS A 112 -19.21 -2.45 4.39
C LYS A 112 -18.54 -3.41 5.37
N ALA A 113 -17.83 -4.41 4.86
CA ALA A 113 -17.01 -5.29 5.68
C ALA A 113 -15.79 -4.49 6.13
N ASP A 114 -15.97 -3.83 7.27
CA ASP A 114 -14.95 -3.20 8.07
C ASP A 114 -14.70 -4.06 9.32
N ARG A 115 -13.68 -3.75 10.11
CA ARG A 115 -13.21 -4.64 11.19
C ARG A 115 -14.27 -4.85 12.29
N TYR A 116 -14.31 -6.07 12.83
CA TYR A 116 -14.68 -6.33 14.24
C TYR A 116 -13.57 -5.77 15.16
N ASP A 117 -13.90 -4.72 15.91
CA ASP A 117 -12.95 -4.02 16.78
C ASP A 117 -12.72 -4.75 18.11
N HIS A 118 -11.70 -5.63 18.16
CA HIS A 118 -11.23 -6.22 19.43
C HIS A 118 -10.62 -5.19 20.42
N ARG A 119 -10.27 -3.97 19.98
CA ARG A 119 -9.68 -2.94 20.84
C ARG A 119 -10.71 -2.19 21.67
N ALA A 120 -12.00 -2.34 21.33
CA ALA A 120 -13.08 -1.85 22.18
C ALA A 120 -13.10 -2.55 23.55
N GLU A 121 -12.53 -3.75 23.66
CA GLU A 121 -12.51 -4.54 24.91
C GLU A 121 -11.12 -5.05 25.33
N ASN A 122 -10.08 -4.94 24.50
CA ASN A 122 -8.75 -5.45 24.83
C ASN A 122 -7.70 -4.35 24.97
N ASP A 123 -7.14 -4.23 26.18
CA ASP A 123 -6.11 -3.26 26.54
C ASP A 123 -4.72 -3.74 26.15
N ASP A 124 -4.46 -3.72 24.83
CA ASP A 124 -3.20 -4.19 24.26
C ASP A 124 -2.01 -3.23 24.52
N TYR A 125 -2.26 -2.03 25.09
CA TYR A 125 -1.25 -0.98 25.25
C TYR A 125 -0.80 -0.75 26.69
N THR A 126 -1.64 -1.04 27.69
CA THR A 126 -1.24 -0.95 29.11
C THR A 126 -0.14 -1.97 29.42
N GLN A 127 -0.26 -3.22 28.98
CA GLN A 127 0.75 -4.24 29.32
C GLN A 127 2.15 -3.89 28.83
N ALA A 128 2.30 -3.42 27.59
CA ALA A 128 3.61 -3.05 27.05
C ALA A 128 4.15 -1.76 27.71
N GLY A 129 3.27 -0.78 27.99
CA GLY A 129 3.65 0.45 28.68
C GLY A 129 4.03 0.24 30.15
N ASP A 130 3.35 -0.69 30.83
CA ASP A 130 3.59 -1.02 32.23
C ASP A 130 4.83 -1.92 32.38
N LEU A 131 5.07 -2.81 31.40
CA LEU A 131 6.33 -3.55 31.31
C LEU A 131 7.53 -2.62 31.08
N TYR A 132 7.41 -1.64 30.17
CA TYR A 132 8.45 -0.63 29.96
C TYR A 132 8.74 0.20 31.22
N ARG A 133 7.71 0.51 32.03
CA ARG A 133 7.84 1.24 33.29
C ARG A 133 8.38 0.41 34.46
N LEU A 134 8.30 -0.92 34.38
CA LEU A 134 8.86 -1.85 35.36
C LEU A 134 10.34 -2.18 35.11
N MET A 135 10.85 -1.91 33.90
CA MET A 135 12.26 -2.05 33.59
C MET A 135 13.00 -0.81 34.11
N THR A 136 13.60 -0.90 35.30
CA THR A 136 14.49 0.14 35.81
C THR A 136 15.73 0.25 34.92
N PRO A 137 16.22 1.46 34.63
CA PRO A 137 17.50 1.63 33.96
C PRO A 137 18.61 1.22 34.93
N ASP A 138 19.43 0.25 34.51
CA ASP A 138 20.78 0.08 35.05
C ASP A 138 21.67 1.26 34.61
#